data_AF-A0A6I4UKF1-F1
#
_entry.id   AF-A0A6I4UKF1-F1
#
_cell.length_a   1.000
_cell.length_b   1.000
_cell.length_c   1.000
_cell.angle_alpha   90.00
_cell.angle_beta   90.00
_cell.angle_gamma   90.00
#
_symmetry.space_group_name_H-M   'P 1'
#
loop_
_entity.id
_entity.type
_entity.pdbx_description
1 polymer ?
#
loop_
_entity_poly.entity_id
_entity_poly.type
_entity_poly.pdbx_seq_one_letter_code
_entity_poly.pdbx_strand_id
1 'polypeptide(L)'
;MKAKAEAELVEYLTNHLAYEREMLGFTFKMLFRSDGLRWCAFFESFGLHARNLYDFLRHEGQKGNTIRADDYLAGRKRSAPSRVDGRLNASFFHLSTDRLKNDPVNLDDAIQIAQWIDAEWKKWAEQLSSPFSELAKAAPVCALEVPSGSSTPTASSDVKVIT
;
A
#
# COMPACT_ATOMS: atom_id res chain seq x y z
N MET A 1 10.70 -13.53 21.74
CA MET A 1 11.24 -13.46 20.35
C MET A 1 12.63 -12.89 20.43
N LYS A 2 13.55 -13.33 19.57
CA LYS A 2 14.86 -12.68 19.46
C LYS A 2 14.66 -11.33 18.76
N ALA A 3 15.19 -10.25 19.33
CA ALA A 3 15.21 -8.96 18.65
C ALA A 3 15.99 -9.09 17.33
N LYS A 4 15.49 -8.43 16.29
CA LYS A 4 16.19 -8.36 15.00
C LYS A 4 17.47 -7.55 15.14
N ALA A 5 18.49 -7.91 14.36
CA ALA A 5 19.74 -7.16 14.39
C ALA A 5 19.52 -5.79 13.72
N GLU A 6 20.15 -4.74 14.24
CA GLU A 6 20.02 -3.39 13.67
C GLU A 6 20.40 -3.34 12.19
N ALA A 7 21.48 -4.03 11.80
CA ALA A 7 21.91 -4.13 10.41
C ALA A 7 20.83 -4.74 9.49
N GLU A 8 20.10 -5.77 9.97
CA GLU A 8 18.99 -6.39 9.24
C GLU A 8 17.84 -5.39 9.05
N LEU A 9 17.54 -4.59 10.08
CA LEU A 9 16.50 -3.55 10.02
C LEU A 9 16.88 -2.39 9.09
N VAL A 10 18.15 -1.98 9.08
CA VAL A 10 18.68 -0.97 8.16
C VAL A 10 18.58 -1.44 6.71
N GLU A 11 19.02 -2.67 6.43
CA GLU A 11 18.96 -3.25 5.09
C GLU A 11 17.51 -3.38 4.60
N TYR A 12 16.62 -3.87 5.46
CA TYR A 12 15.21 -4.02 5.13
C TYR A 12 14.52 -2.68 4.84
N LEU A 13 14.82 -1.65 5.64
CA LEU A 13 14.27 -0.31 5.44
C LEU A 13 14.78 0.33 4.14
N THR A 14 16.08 0.20 3.88
CA THR A 14 16.74 0.85 2.74
C THR A 14 16.39 0.20 1.41
N ASN A 15 16.22 -1.12 1.38
CA ASN A 15 15.98 -1.86 0.14
C ASN A 15 14.49 -2.17 -0.04
N HIS A 16 13.89 -2.89 0.91
CA HIS A 16 12.55 -3.43 0.72
C HIS A 16 11.47 -2.37 0.93
N LEU A 17 11.47 -1.69 2.07
CA LEU A 17 10.42 -0.70 2.36
C LEU A 17 10.52 0.54 1.45
N ALA A 18 11.73 0.94 1.05
CA ALA A 18 11.92 1.99 0.05
C ALA A 18 11.31 1.59 -1.30
N TYR A 19 11.60 0.37 -1.78
CA TYR A 19 11.02 -0.17 -3.01
C TYR A 19 9.48 -0.22 -2.95
N GLU A 20 8.92 -0.79 -1.88
CA GLU A 20 7.46 -0.89 -1.72
C GLU A 20 6.78 0.49 -1.75
N ARG A 21 7.40 1.51 -1.14
CA ARG A 21 6.91 2.90 -1.17
C ARG A 21 6.99 3.54 -2.55
N GLU A 22 8.11 3.37 -3.24
CA GLU A 22 8.29 3.92 -4.59
C GLU A 22 7.29 3.28 -5.56
N MET A 23 7.11 1.97 -5.49
CA MET A 23 6.14 1.24 -6.30
C MET A 23 4.70 1.63 -5.97
N LEU A 24 4.35 1.80 -4.69
CA LEU A 24 3.04 2.30 -4.29
C LEU A 24 2.75 3.67 -4.93
N GLY A 25 3.69 4.62 -4.80
CA GLY A 25 3.54 5.96 -5.37
C GLY A 25 3.46 5.96 -6.91
N PHE A 26 4.28 5.14 -7.56
CA PHE A 26 4.26 4.99 -9.02
C PHE A 26 2.94 4.40 -9.52
N THR A 27 2.53 3.26 -8.98
CA THR A 27 1.30 2.56 -9.39
C THR A 27 0.08 3.40 -9.12
N PHE A 28 0.02 4.08 -7.98
CA PHE A 28 -1.06 5.03 -7.65
C PHE A 28 -1.19 6.13 -8.71
N LYS A 29 -0.08 6.77 -9.12
CA LYS A 29 -0.10 7.79 -10.19
C LYS A 29 -0.59 7.21 -11.52
N MET A 30 -0.25 5.97 -11.83
CA MET A 30 -0.66 5.31 -13.07
C MET A 30 -2.16 4.97 -13.10
N LEU A 31 -2.83 4.81 -11.95
CA LEU A 31 -4.28 4.61 -11.91
C LEU A 31 -5.08 5.77 -12.52
N PHE A 32 -4.56 7.00 -12.43
CA PHE A 32 -5.19 8.20 -13.00
C PHE A 32 -4.88 8.41 -14.50
N ARG A 33 -3.94 7.62 -15.04
CA ARG A 33 -3.40 7.80 -16.40
C ARG A 33 -3.62 6.60 -17.31
N SER A 34 -4.29 5.57 -16.80
CA SER A 34 -4.48 4.29 -17.48
C SER A 34 -5.95 3.92 -17.57
N ASP A 35 -6.28 3.14 -18.59
CA ASP A 35 -7.60 2.59 -18.84
C ASP A 35 -7.51 1.07 -19.13
N GLY A 36 -8.67 0.42 -19.16
CA GLY A 36 -8.80 -1.00 -19.53
C GLY A 36 -7.83 -1.93 -18.79
N LEU A 37 -7.16 -2.80 -19.54
CA LEU A 37 -6.23 -3.80 -18.97
C LEU A 37 -5.01 -3.18 -18.29
N ARG A 38 -4.54 -2.01 -18.77
CA ARG A 38 -3.42 -1.32 -18.11
C ARG A 38 -3.83 -0.83 -16.74
N TRP A 39 -5.03 -0.26 -16.63
CA TRP A 39 -5.58 0.12 -15.33
C TRP A 39 -5.66 -1.08 -14.39
N CYS A 40 -6.18 -2.22 -14.84
CA CYS A 40 -6.24 -3.44 -14.03
C CYS A 40 -4.85 -3.87 -13.54
N ALA A 41 -3.85 -3.92 -14.43
CA ALA A 41 -2.48 -4.31 -14.06
C ALA A 41 -1.86 -3.36 -13.01
N PHE A 42 -2.04 -2.05 -13.16
CA PHE A 42 -1.57 -1.08 -12.17
C PHE A 42 -2.36 -1.15 -10.87
N PHE A 43 -3.65 -1.47 -10.94
CA PHE A 43 -4.50 -1.62 -9.78
C PHE A 43 -4.11 -2.85 -8.94
N GLU A 44 -3.82 -3.97 -9.60
CA GLU A 44 -3.30 -5.18 -8.96
C GLU A 44 -1.95 -4.91 -8.30
N SER A 45 -1.03 -4.26 -9.02
CA SER A 45 0.30 -3.89 -8.48
C SER A 45 0.18 -2.91 -7.32
N PHE A 46 -0.68 -1.89 -7.41
CA PHE A 46 -0.99 -0.97 -6.32
C PHE A 46 -1.45 -1.73 -5.08
N GLY A 47 -2.41 -2.65 -5.24
CA GLY A 47 -2.96 -3.43 -4.14
C GLY A 47 -1.91 -4.28 -3.42
N LEU A 48 -0.99 -4.89 -4.16
CA LEU A 48 0.12 -5.67 -3.59
C LEU A 48 1.00 -4.81 -2.69
N HIS A 49 1.49 -3.68 -3.21
CA HIS A 49 2.38 -2.78 -2.46
C HIS A 49 1.66 -2.11 -1.29
N ALA A 50 0.39 -1.73 -1.49
CA ALA A 50 -0.44 -1.17 -0.45
C ALA A 50 -0.60 -2.15 0.71
N ARG A 51 -0.88 -3.42 0.42
CA ARG A 51 -1.01 -4.47 1.43
C ARG A 51 0.29 -4.70 2.19
N ASN A 52 1.43 -4.81 1.51
CA ASN A 52 2.72 -5.02 2.16
C ASN A 52 3.01 -3.92 3.19
N LEU A 53 2.80 -2.66 2.80
CA LEU A 53 2.99 -1.51 3.69
C LEU A 53 1.93 -1.43 4.79
N TYR A 54 0.68 -1.78 4.47
CA TYR A 54 -0.40 -1.86 5.44
C TYR A 54 -0.08 -2.88 6.55
N ASP A 55 0.33 -4.09 6.17
CA ASP A 55 0.67 -5.17 7.09
C ASP A 55 1.88 -4.78 7.96
N PHE A 56 2.91 -4.17 7.35
CA PHE A 56 4.06 -3.62 8.05
C PHE A 56 3.65 -2.60 9.13
N LEU A 57 2.83 -1.62 8.76
CA LEU A 57 2.38 -0.54 9.64
C LEU A 57 1.42 -1.02 10.74
N ARG A 58 0.74 -2.14 10.55
CA ARG A 58 -0.18 -2.72 11.55
C ARG A 58 0.38 -3.90 12.31
N HIS A 59 1.62 -4.28 12.08
CA HIS A 59 2.21 -5.44 12.71
C HIS A 59 1.40 -6.73 12.39
N GLU A 60 0.85 -6.81 11.18
CA GLU A 60 0.15 -7.99 10.67
C GLU A 60 1.14 -8.97 10.02
N GLY A 61 0.65 -10.12 9.54
CA GLY A 61 1.48 -11.20 9.00
C GLY A 61 1.93 -12.26 10.01
N GLN A 62 2.70 -13.25 9.53
CA GLN A 62 3.17 -14.38 10.34
C GLN A 62 4.24 -13.93 11.35
N LYS A 63 4.07 -14.31 12.62
CA LYS A 63 5.06 -14.02 13.66
C LYS A 63 6.34 -14.81 13.40
N GLY A 64 7.48 -14.13 13.39
CA GLY A 64 8.82 -14.74 13.34
C GLY A 64 9.54 -14.66 11.99
N ASN A 65 8.84 -14.34 10.89
CA ASN A 65 9.44 -14.27 9.55
C ASN A 65 9.19 -12.93 8.82
N THR A 66 8.70 -11.90 9.53
CA THR A 66 8.32 -10.63 8.92
C THR A 66 8.83 -9.50 9.81
N ILE A 67 9.55 -8.55 9.21
CA ILE A 67 9.95 -7.29 9.85
C ILE A 67 8.74 -6.34 9.82
N ARG A 68 8.50 -5.67 10.93
CA ARG A 68 7.30 -4.86 11.20
C ARG A 68 7.69 -3.50 11.76
N ALA A 69 6.75 -2.57 11.76
CA ALA A 69 7.00 -1.23 12.27
C ALA A 69 7.38 -1.19 13.76
N ASP A 70 6.91 -2.15 14.59
CA ASP A 70 7.28 -2.28 16.01
C ASP A 70 8.68 -2.86 16.25
N ASP A 71 9.30 -3.49 15.23
CA ASP A 71 10.71 -3.88 15.33
C ASP A 71 11.64 -2.65 15.33
N TYR A 72 11.18 -1.51 14.80
CA TYR A 72 11.88 -0.22 14.84
C TYR A 72 11.49 0.66 16.03
N LEU A 73 10.26 0.49 16.54
CA LEU A 73 9.72 1.28 17.64
C LEU A 73 8.95 0.39 18.61
N ALA A 74 9.67 -0.16 19.59
CA ALA A 74 9.11 -1.04 20.59
C ALA A 74 7.97 -0.34 21.37
N GLY A 75 6.85 -1.04 21.55
CA GLY A 75 5.69 -0.50 22.28
C GLY A 75 4.80 0.46 21.47
N ARG A 76 5.07 0.64 20.17
CA ARG A 76 4.19 1.39 19.27
C ARG A 76 2.77 0.82 19.32
N LYS A 77 1.79 1.71 19.49
CA LYS A 77 0.38 1.34 19.38
C LYS A 77 0.07 0.90 17.96
N ARG A 78 -0.64 -0.22 17.83
CA ARG A 78 -1.19 -0.66 16.55
C ARG A 78 -2.12 0.42 15.99
N SER A 79 -1.93 0.80 14.73
CA SER A 79 -2.84 1.71 14.06
C SER A 79 -4.26 1.14 14.06
N ALA A 80 -5.29 1.99 14.00
CA ALA A 80 -6.67 1.53 13.85
C ALA A 80 -6.90 1.00 12.43
N PRO A 81 -7.79 0.00 12.23
CA PRO A 81 -8.03 -0.55 10.91
C PRO A 81 -8.64 0.53 10.03
N SER A 82 -8.23 0.58 8.76
CA SER A 82 -8.89 1.47 7.81
C SER A 82 -10.29 0.93 7.49
N ARG A 83 -11.21 1.78 7.02
CA ARG A 83 -12.51 1.32 6.52
C ARG A 83 -12.41 0.42 5.29
N VAL A 84 -11.21 0.34 4.71
CA VAL A 84 -10.88 -0.40 3.49
C VAL A 84 -10.12 -1.70 3.78
N ASP A 85 -9.85 -2.01 5.06
CA ASP A 85 -9.03 -3.15 5.50
C ASP A 85 -9.57 -4.52 4.99
N GLY A 86 -10.87 -4.75 5.16
CA GLY A 86 -11.52 -5.96 4.63
C GLY A 86 -11.59 -5.99 3.09
N ARG A 87 -11.58 -4.82 2.45
CA ARG A 87 -11.69 -4.69 0.99
C ARG A 87 -10.35 -4.84 0.27
N LEU A 88 -9.24 -4.40 0.88
CA LEU A 88 -7.89 -4.68 0.40
C LEU A 88 -7.70 -6.19 0.18
N ASN A 89 -7.88 -6.99 1.23
CA ASN A 89 -7.66 -8.42 1.13
C ASN A 89 -8.69 -9.13 0.24
N ALA A 90 -9.97 -8.73 0.29
CA ALA A 90 -11.01 -9.38 -0.50
C ALA A 90 -10.91 -9.09 -2.00
N SER A 91 -10.42 -7.91 -2.40
CA SER A 91 -10.49 -7.45 -3.79
C SER A 91 -9.21 -7.66 -4.58
N PHE A 92 -8.06 -7.80 -3.92
CA PHE A 92 -6.79 -8.09 -4.60
C PHE A 92 -6.50 -9.60 -4.74
N PHE A 93 -7.25 -10.46 -4.04
CA PHE A 93 -7.22 -11.91 -4.29
C PHE A 93 -8.18 -12.31 -5.40
N HIS A 94 -7.64 -12.44 -6.61
CA HIS A 94 -8.38 -12.81 -7.83
C HIS A 94 -9.18 -14.11 -7.75
N LEU A 95 -8.83 -15.01 -6.84
CA LEU A 95 -9.44 -16.34 -6.70
C LEU A 95 -10.41 -16.46 -5.51
N SER A 96 -10.67 -15.38 -4.78
CA SER A 96 -11.69 -15.42 -3.72
C SER A 96 -13.09 -15.40 -4.30
N THR A 97 -13.97 -16.26 -3.79
CA THR A 97 -15.42 -16.22 -4.08
C THR A 97 -16.09 -14.99 -3.49
N ASP A 98 -15.43 -14.28 -2.57
CA ASP A 98 -15.92 -13.01 -2.01
C ASP A 98 -16.05 -11.92 -3.06
N ARG A 99 -15.30 -12.02 -4.17
CA ARG A 99 -15.43 -11.10 -5.30
C ARG A 99 -16.80 -11.17 -5.96
N LEU A 100 -17.52 -12.28 -5.83
CA LEU A 100 -18.89 -12.42 -6.36
C LEU A 100 -19.93 -11.68 -5.52
N LYS A 101 -19.59 -11.27 -4.30
CA LYS A 101 -20.52 -10.71 -3.32
C LYS A 101 -20.23 -9.25 -2.96
N ASN A 102 -19.09 -8.70 -3.41
CA ASN A 102 -18.64 -7.37 -3.05
C ASN A 102 -18.50 -6.51 -4.30
N ASP A 103 -18.74 -5.20 -4.14
CA ASP A 103 -18.47 -4.24 -5.20
C ASP A 103 -16.97 -4.24 -5.55
N PRO A 104 -16.62 -4.10 -6.84
CA PRO A 104 -15.24 -3.94 -7.25
C PRO A 104 -14.63 -2.72 -6.57
N VAL A 105 -13.44 -2.89 -6.00
CA VAL A 105 -12.68 -1.76 -5.45
C VAL A 105 -12.35 -0.81 -6.60
N ASN A 106 -12.58 0.47 -6.36
CA ASN A 106 -12.49 1.51 -7.36
C ASN A 106 -11.35 2.50 -7.04
N LEU A 107 -11.26 3.56 -7.84
CA LEU A 107 -10.25 4.60 -7.66
C LEU A 107 -10.39 5.32 -6.31
N ASP A 108 -11.61 5.56 -5.82
CA ASP A 108 -11.86 6.24 -4.55
C ASP A 108 -11.39 5.40 -3.36
N ASP A 109 -11.53 4.07 -3.44
CA ASP A 109 -10.98 3.17 -2.45
C ASP A 109 -9.44 3.19 -2.48
N ALA A 110 -8.83 3.18 -3.68
CA ALA A 110 -7.37 3.31 -3.82
C ALA A 110 -6.85 4.63 -3.22
N ILE A 111 -7.56 5.75 -3.44
CA ILE A 111 -7.25 7.04 -2.84
C ILE A 111 -7.29 6.97 -1.31
N GLN A 112 -8.35 6.38 -0.74
CA GLN A 112 -8.48 6.25 0.72
C GLN A 112 -7.37 5.38 1.33
N ILE A 113 -7.02 4.27 0.67
CA ILE A 113 -5.91 3.39 1.09
C ILE A 113 -4.59 4.15 1.06
N ALA A 114 -4.30 4.82 -0.05
CA ALA A 114 -3.07 5.58 -0.25
C ALA A 114 -2.92 6.69 0.81
N GLN A 115 -3.98 7.46 1.06
CA GLN A 115 -4.00 8.51 2.08
C GLN A 115 -3.76 7.94 3.49
N TRP A 116 -4.37 6.79 3.80
CA TRP A 116 -4.15 6.13 5.09
C TRP A 116 -2.69 5.69 5.25
N ILE A 117 -2.11 5.07 4.21
CA ILE A 117 -0.70 4.59 4.25
C ILE A 117 0.25 5.78 4.40
N ASP A 118 0.09 6.85 3.63
CA ASP A 118 0.94 8.03 3.73
C ASP A 118 0.85 8.68 5.13
N ALA A 119 -0.36 8.77 5.70
CA ALA A 119 -0.57 9.32 7.04
C ALA A 119 0.08 8.46 8.14
N GLU A 120 -0.12 7.14 8.10
CA GLU A 120 0.44 6.23 9.10
C GLU A 120 1.95 6.06 8.96
N TRP A 121 2.47 6.07 7.72
CA TRP A 121 3.90 6.10 7.47
C TRP A 121 4.53 7.35 8.04
N LYS A 122 3.96 8.53 7.76
CA LYS A 122 4.48 9.80 8.29
C LYS A 122 4.57 9.76 9.82
N LYS A 123 3.49 9.37 10.49
CA LYS A 123 3.47 9.22 11.96
C LYS A 123 4.55 8.27 12.46
N TRP A 124 4.77 7.15 11.77
CA TRP A 124 5.79 6.17 12.15
C TRP A 124 7.20 6.73 11.93
N ALA A 125 7.48 7.30 10.76
CA ALA A 125 8.78 7.84 10.40
C ALA A 125 9.22 9.00 11.33
N GLU A 126 8.29 9.88 11.72
CA GLU A 126 8.56 10.99 12.64
C GLU A 126 8.92 10.54 14.07
N GLN A 127 8.64 9.29 14.44
CA GLN A 127 8.96 8.74 15.76
C GLN A 127 10.26 7.92 15.77
N LEU A 128 10.90 7.72 14.61
CA LEU A 128 12.12 6.94 14.54
C LEU A 128 13.30 7.71 15.12
N SER A 129 14.23 6.98 15.73
CA SER A 129 15.56 7.49 16.08
C SER A 129 16.55 7.24 14.95
N SER A 130 17.71 7.89 15.02
CA SER A 130 18.86 7.53 14.18
C SER A 130 19.24 6.05 14.39
N PRO A 131 19.67 5.33 13.34
CA PRO A 131 19.83 5.79 11.95
C PRO A 131 18.53 5.78 11.13
N PHE A 132 17.47 5.15 11.62
CA PHE A 132 16.25 4.90 10.83
C PHE A 132 15.51 6.16 10.41
N SER A 133 15.55 7.22 11.22
CA SER A 133 14.91 8.51 10.92
C SER A 133 15.44 9.18 9.64
N GLU A 134 16.70 8.93 9.28
CA GLU A 134 17.32 9.49 8.07
C GLU A 134 16.93 8.69 6.81
N LEU A 135 16.65 7.40 6.99
CA LEU A 135 16.31 6.46 5.92
C LEU A 135 14.82 6.51 5.58
N ALA A 136 13.96 6.59 6.61
CA ALA A 136 12.52 6.64 6.45
C ALA A 136 12.07 8.05 6.05
N LYS A 137 12.18 8.39 4.76
CA LYS A 137 11.65 9.65 4.21
C LYS A 137 10.17 9.80 4.58
N ALA A 138 9.81 10.78 5.40
CA ALA A 138 8.44 10.97 5.91
C ALA A 138 7.45 11.56 4.89
N ALA A 139 7.95 12.04 3.75
CA ALA A 139 7.12 12.64 2.71
C ALA A 139 6.11 11.62 2.12
N PRO A 140 4.89 12.08 1.77
CA PRO A 140 3.91 11.23 1.09
C PRO A 140 4.40 10.83 -0.30
N VAL A 141 4.09 9.60 -0.72
CA VAL A 141 4.42 9.09 -2.07
C VAL A 141 3.20 9.05 -3.00
N CYS A 142 2.00 9.11 -2.42
CA CYS A 142 0.73 9.13 -3.14
C CYS A 142 0.10 10.53 -3.18
N ALA A 143 0.91 11.59 -3.05
CA ALA A 143 0.41 12.94 -3.21
C ALA A 143 -0.10 13.14 -4.66
N LEU A 144 -1.39 13.44 -4.79
CA LEU A 144 -1.97 13.87 -6.05
C LEU A 144 -1.51 15.30 -6.33
N GLU A 145 -0.54 15.45 -7.22
CA GLU A 145 -0.48 16.66 -8.03
C GLU A 145 -1.66 16.56 -9.00
N VAL A 146 -2.85 17.00 -8.57
CA VAL A 146 -4.06 16.95 -9.40
C VAL A 146 -3.80 17.82 -10.64
N PRO A 147 -3.68 17.25 -11.86
CA PRO A 147 -3.85 18.06 -13.05
C PRO A 147 -5.34 18.37 -13.10
N SER A 148 -5.72 19.63 -13.01
CA SER A 148 -7.11 20.07 -13.13
C SER A 148 -7.70 19.57 -14.45
N GLY A 149 -8.48 18.47 -14.43
CA GLY A 149 -9.38 18.11 -15.54
C GLY A 149 -9.61 16.65 -15.96
N SER A 150 -9.19 15.59 -15.24
CA SER A 150 -9.45 14.21 -15.72
C SER A 150 -10.70 13.55 -15.11
N SER A 151 -11.62 13.11 -15.98
CA SER A 151 -12.77 12.24 -15.66
C SER A 151 -12.33 10.87 -15.16
N THR A 152 -13.07 10.30 -14.21
CA THR A 152 -12.82 8.99 -13.57
C THR A 152 -12.86 7.85 -14.59
N PRO A 153 -11.77 7.09 -14.81
CA PRO A 153 -11.82 5.86 -15.60
C PRO A 153 -12.54 4.78 -14.81
N THR A 154 -13.54 4.13 -15.41
CA THR A 154 -14.15 2.90 -14.89
C THR A 154 -13.62 1.70 -15.66
N ALA A 155 -13.36 0.59 -14.97
CA ALA A 155 -13.07 -0.70 -15.60
C ALA A 155 -14.33 -1.22 -16.33
N SER A 156 -14.58 -0.74 -17.56
CA SER A 156 -15.57 -1.38 -18.44
C SER A 156 -14.91 -2.55 -19.15
N SER A 157 -15.46 -3.75 -18.92
CA SER A 157 -15.09 -4.99 -19.59
C SER A 157 -15.82 -5.15 -20.93
N ASP A 158 -15.81 -4.14 -21.79
CA ASP A 158 -16.33 -4.25 -23.17
C ASP A 158 -15.28 -4.91 -24.07
N VAL A 159 -15.04 -6.21 -23.85
CA VAL A 159 -14.41 -7.05 -24.86
C VAL A 159 -15.48 -7.32 -25.92
N LYS A 160 -15.45 -6.56 -27.02
CA LYS A 160 -16.18 -6.94 -28.22
C LYS A 160 -15.62 -8.26 -28.72
N VAL A 161 -16.37 -9.34 -28.51
CA VAL A 161 -16.13 -10.62 -29.19
C VAL A 161 -16.35 -10.35 -30.68
N ILE A 162 -15.27 -10.41 -31.45
CA ILE A 162 -15.35 -10.47 -32.90
C ILE A 162 -15.77 -11.90 -33.22
N THR A 163 -17.06 -12.10 -33.50
CA THR A 163 -17.59 -13.32 -34.15
C THR A 163 -17.36 -13.27 -35.64
#